data_AF-A0ABD5Q9K1-F1
#
_entry.id   AF-A0ABD5Q9K1-F1
#
_cell.length_a   1.000
_cell.length_b   1.000
_cell.length_c   1.000
_cell.angle_alpha   90.00
_cell.angle_beta   90.00
_cell.angle_gamma   90.00
#
_symmetry.space_group_name_H-M   'P 1'
#
loop_
_entity.id
_entity.type
_entity.pdbx_description
1 polymer ?
#
loop_
_entity_poly.entity_id
_entity_poly.type
_entity_poly.pdbx_seq_one_letter_code
_entity_poly.pdbx_strand_id
1 'polypeptide(L)' 'MEFVFIPPYSPTLNAIEPLWKSLKRDISPQIYENEDHFREFLTETFLRLSHRVSFAVDWIETFLPKIQRLH' A
#
# COMPACT_ATOMS: atom_id res chain seq x y z
N MET A 1 -9.80 -15.51 -11.78
CA MET A 1 -9.10 -14.75 -10.71
C MET A 1 -8.95 -15.69 -9.54
N GLU A 2 -7.71 -15.87 -9.07
CA GLU A 2 -7.39 -16.71 -7.92
C GLU A 2 -7.17 -15.80 -6.71
N PHE A 3 -7.75 -16.16 -5.56
CA PHE A 3 -7.59 -15.40 -4.33
C PHE A 3 -6.34 -15.89 -3.60
N VAL A 4 -5.51 -14.95 -3.16
CA VAL A 4 -4.37 -15.25 -2.30
C VAL A 4 -4.86 -15.27 -0.85
N PHE A 5 -4.67 -16.37 -0.14
CA PHE A 5 -4.97 -16.45 1.28
C PHE A 5 -3.97 -15.60 2.08
N ILE A 6 -4.49 -14.70 2.92
CA ILE A 6 -3.71 -13.95 3.89
C ILE A 6 -4.13 -14.41 5.30
N PRO A 7 -3.19 -14.88 6.13
CA PRO A 7 -3.49 -15.25 7.50
C PRO A 7 -4.14 -14.09 8.28
N PRO A 8 -5.08 -14.40 9.21
CA PRO A 8 -5.64 -13.39 10.09
C PRO A 8 -4.57 -12.57 10.82
N TYR A 9 -4.84 -11.29 11.07
CA TYR A 9 -3.97 -10.38 11.80
C TYR A 9 -2.56 -10.19 11.20
N SER A 10 -2.39 -10.47 9.90
CA SER A 10 -1.10 -10.36 9.20
C SER A 10 -1.10 -9.25 8.14
N PRO A 11 -1.33 -7.97 8.52
CA PRO A 11 -1.40 -6.88 7.55
C PRO A 11 -0.12 -6.76 6.74
N THR A 12 1.04 -7.08 7.31
CA THR A 12 2.34 -7.08 6.61
C THR A 12 2.39 -7.97 5.38
N LEU A 13 1.50 -8.96 5.28
CA LEU A 13 1.36 -9.85 4.12
C LEU A 13 0.40 -9.29 3.06
N ASN A 14 -0.18 -8.12 3.24
CA ASN A 14 -0.96 -7.46 2.21
C ASN A 14 -0.07 -6.48 1.41
N ALA A 15 0.06 -6.73 0.10
CA ALA A 15 0.93 -5.98 -0.79
C ALA A 15 0.62 -4.48 -0.89
N ILE A 16 -0.58 -4.05 -0.47
CA ILE A 16 -0.96 -2.64 -0.45
C ILE A 16 -0.45 -1.87 0.78
N GLU A 17 -0.03 -2.53 1.87
CA GLU A 17 0.39 -1.84 3.10
C GLU A 17 1.57 -0.87 2.94
N PRO A 18 2.64 -1.19 2.17
CA PRO A 18 3.72 -0.24 1.93
C PRO A 18 3.25 1.05 1.23
N LEU A 19 2.27 0.93 0.34
CA LEU A 19 1.64 2.06 -0.33
C LEU A 19 0.85 2.90 0.68
N TRP A 20 0.01 2.27 1.52
CA TRP A 20 -0.73 3.00 2.56
C TRP A 20 0.18 3.71 3.55
N LYS A 21 1.30 3.10 3.94
CA LYS A 21 2.31 3.73 4.79
C LYS A 21 2.89 4.99 4.14
N SER A 22 3.22 4.92 2.86
CA SER A 22 3.77 6.06 2.11
C SER A 22 2.73 7.16 1.90
N LEU A 23 1.50 6.80 1.53
CA LEU A 23 0.39 7.73 1.40
C LEU A 23 0.16 8.50 2.71
N LYS A 24 0.04 7.79 3.84
CA LYS A 24 -0.16 8.41 5.16
C LYS A 24 0.96 9.38 5.53
N ARG A 25 2.21 9.06 5.18
CA ARG A 25 3.35 9.95 5.41
C ARG A 25 3.23 11.24 4.59
N ASP A 26 2.82 11.12 3.33
CA ASP A 26 2.75 12.25 2.41
C ASP A 26 1.54 13.17 2.70
N ILE A 27 0.42 12.62 3.20
CA ILE A 27 -0.79 13.41 3.55
C ILE A 27 -0.69 14.09 4.93
N SER A 28 0.07 13.53 5.87
CA SER A 28 0.11 13.96 7.28
C SER A 28 0.57 15.42 7.50
N PRO A 29 1.60 15.94 6.81
CA PRO A 29 2.09 17.30 7.09
C PRO A 29 1.26 18.41 6.45
N GLN A 30 0.23 18.08 5.65
CA GLN A 30 -0.54 19.06 4.88
C GLN A 30 -1.77 19.56 5.66
N ILE A 31 -2.12 20.82 5.45
CA ILE A 31 -3.39 21.40 5.90
C ILE A 31 -4.30 21.48 4.67
N TYR A 32 -5.50 20.93 4.80
CA TYR A 32 -6.50 20.94 3.73
C TYR A 32 -7.57 21.98 4.04
N GLU A 33 -7.97 22.72 3.01
CA GLU A 33 -8.96 23.79 3.13
C GLU A 33 -10.37 23.25 3.39
N ASN A 34 -10.69 22.10 2.81
CA ASN A 34 -11.98 21.42 2.91
C ASN A 34 -11.83 19.93 2.53
N GLU A 35 -12.95 19.20 2.61
CA GLU A 35 -12.99 17.77 2.27
C GLU A 35 -12.63 17.49 0.80
N ASP A 36 -13.08 18.33 -0.13
CA ASP A 36 -12.83 18.14 -1.56
C ASP A 36 -11.34 18.27 -1.89
N HIS A 37 -10.66 19.27 -1.33
CA HIS A 37 -9.22 19.44 -1.44
C HIS A 37 -8.48 18.23 -0.85
N PHE A 38 -8.92 17.70 0.31
CA PHE A 38 -8.35 16.48 0.85
C PHE A 38 -8.54 15.28 -0.08
N ARG A 39 -9.74 15.11 -0.64
CA ARG A 39 -10.08 13.98 -1.52
C ARG A 39 -9.29 14.02 -2.83
N GLU A 40 -9.12 15.19 -3.43
CA GLU A 40 -8.31 15.40 -4.62
C GLU A 40 -6.85 15.04 -4.32
N PHE A 41 -6.25 15.63 -3.29
CA PHE A 41 -4.86 15.36 -2.90
C PHE A 41 -4.60 13.88 -2.58
N LEU A 42 -5.53 13.24 -1.85
CA LEU A 42 -5.47 11.82 -1.53
C LEU A 42 -5.46 10.96 -2.80
N THR A 43 -6.37 11.27 -3.74
CA THR A 43 -6.54 10.52 -5.00
C THR A 43 -5.31 10.65 -5.88
N GLU A 44 -4.83 11.87 -6.09
CA GLU A 44 -3.62 12.13 -6.89
C GLU A 44 -2.39 11.47 -6.28
N THR A 45 -2.22 11.56 -4.97
CA THR A 45 -1.09 10.93 -4.28
C THR A 45 -1.18 9.41 -4.35
N PHE A 46 -2.38 8.83 -4.19
CA PHE A 46 -2.59 7.39 -4.36
C PHE A 46 -2.21 6.93 -5.76
N LEU A 47 -2.71 7.58 -6.81
CA LEU A 47 -2.41 7.22 -8.21
C LEU A 47 -0.92 7.36 -8.53
N ARG A 48 -0.28 8.43 -8.04
CA ARG A 48 1.16 8.63 -8.19
C ARG A 48 1.97 7.52 -7.52
N LEU A 49 1.55 7.06 -6.34
CA LEU A 49 2.23 6.00 -5.60
C LEU A 49 1.94 4.60 -6.18
N SER A 50 0.72 4.34 -6.64
CA SER A 50 0.31 3.03 -7.17
C SER A 50 1.03 2.67 -8.47
N HIS A 51 1.45 3.66 -9.26
CA HIS A 51 2.27 3.46 -10.44
C HIS A 51 3.73 3.09 -10.13
N ARG A 52 4.17 3.17 -8.86
CA ARG A 52 5.53 2.77 -8.48
C ARG A 52 5.62 1.25 -8.31
N VAL A 53 6.20 0.60 -9.32
CA VAL A 53 6.44 -0.86 -9.33
C VAL A 53 7.30 -1.32 -8.14
N SER A 54 8.13 -0.44 -7.58
CA SER A 54 8.97 -0.73 -6.42
C SER A 54 8.17 -1.27 -5.22
N PHE A 55 6.95 -0.78 -4.97
CA PHE A 55 6.13 -1.32 -3.88
C PHE A 55 5.80 -2.80 -4.08
N ALA A 56 5.50 -3.20 -5.31
CA ALA A 56 5.21 -4.59 -5.64
C ALA A 56 6.48 -5.46 -5.59
N VAL A 57 7.59 -4.97 -6.17
CA VAL A 57 8.88 -5.68 -6.19
C VAL A 57 9.40 -5.92 -4.77
N ASP A 58 9.48 -4.86 -3.95
CA ASP A 58 9.98 -4.95 -2.57
C ASP A 58 9.12 -5.93 -1.75
N TRP A 59 7.80 -5.93 -1.96
CA TRP A 59 6.90 -6.84 -1.28
C TRP A 59 7.13 -8.30 -1.71
N ILE A 60 7.23 -8.56 -3.02
CA ILE A 60 7.48 -9.89 -3.58
C ILE A 60 8.79 -10.45 -3.01
N GLU A 61 9.88 -9.69 -3.09
CA GLU A 61 11.19 -10.12 -2.60
C GLU A 61 11.20 -10.40 -1.09
N THR A 62 10.45 -9.62 -0.31
CA THR A 62 10.40 -9.74 1.16
C THR A 62 9.50 -10.88 1.65
N PHE A 63 8.36 -11.10 0.99
CA PHE A 63 7.28 -11.92 1.54
C PHE A 63 6.97 -13.17 0.72
N LEU A 64 7.12 -13.16 -0.61
CA LEU A 64 6.80 -14.34 -1.44
C LEU A 64 7.63 -15.59 -1.03
N PRO A 65 8.96 -15.49 -0.77
CA PRO A 65 9.73 -16.64 -0.30
C PRO A 65 9.30 -17.15 1.08
N LYS A 66 8.72 -16.29 1.93
CA LYS A 66 8.24 -16.68 3.26
C LYS A 66 6.90 -17.39 3.18
N ILE A 67 6.00 -16.92 2.31
CA ILE A 67 4.69 -17.53 2.07
C ILE A 67 4.84 -18.91 1.44
N GLN A 68 5.73 -19.07 0.45
CA GLN A 68 5.96 -20.36 -0.21
C GLN A 68 6.53 -21.46 0.72
N ARG A 69 7.19 -21.08 1.82
CA ARG A 69 7.72 -22.04 2.82
C ARG A 69 6.69 -22.49 3.85
N LEU A 70 5.51 -21.86 3.88
CA LEU A 70 4.41 -22.21 4.77
C LEU A 70 3.47 -23.26 4.14
N HIS A 71 3.71 -23.62 2.87
CA HIS A 71 3.00 -24.64 2.11
C HIS A 71 3.85 -25.91 1.95
#